data_AF-A0A8D5U736-F1
#
_entry.id   AF-A0A8D5U736-F1
#
_cell.length_a   1.000
_cell.length_b   1.000
_cell.length_c   1.000
_cell.angle_alpha   90.00
_cell.angle_beta   90.00
_cell.angle_gamma   90.00
#
_symmetry.space_group_name_H-M   'P 1'
#
loop_
_entity.id
_entity.type
_entity.pdbx_description
1 polymer ?
#
loop_
_entity_poly.entity_id
_entity_poly.type
_entity_poly.pdbx_seq_one_letter_code
_entity_poly.pdbx_strand_id
1 'polypeptide(L)' 'MKIYLCYYVNFMLFGKKKYSFSCEDIGMKCGYQVKGASSEDELLQIIKIHAEKAHGLKQINQDLIENIKKNIKKK' A
#
# COMPACT_ATOMS: atom_id res chain seq x y z
N MET A 1 -20.92 -5.09 9.49
CA MET A 1 -19.46 -5.09 9.21
C MET A 1 -19.21 -5.18 7.71
N LYS A 2 -19.54 -4.12 6.95
CA LYS A 2 -19.67 -4.15 5.47
C LYS A 2 -19.33 -2.80 4.81
N ILE A 3 -18.37 -2.03 5.34
CA ILE A 3 -18.21 -0.61 4.96
C ILE A 3 -16.87 -0.27 4.27
N TYR A 4 -15.85 -1.14 4.30
CA TYR A 4 -14.54 -0.82 3.71
C TYR A 4 -14.37 -1.20 2.22
N LEU A 5 -15.44 -1.54 1.50
CA LEU A 5 -15.38 -1.80 0.05
C LEU A 5 -15.73 -0.56 -0.82
N CYS A 6 -16.22 0.53 -0.22
CA CYS A 6 -16.95 1.55 -1.00
C CYS A 6 -16.09 2.68 -1.62
N TYR A 7 -14.82 2.85 -1.23
CA TYR A 7 -13.97 3.89 -1.84
C TYR A 7 -13.26 3.46 -3.13
N TYR A 8 -13.54 2.26 -3.65
CA TYR A 8 -12.79 1.62 -4.72
C TYR A 8 -13.32 1.88 -6.15
N VAL A 9 -14.32 2.74 -6.36
CA VAL A 9 -15.10 2.70 -7.62
C VAL A 9 -15.00 3.95 -8.52
N ASN A 10 -14.39 5.07 -8.11
CA ASN A 10 -14.51 6.33 -8.86
C ASN A 10 -13.23 6.92 -9.48
N PHE A 11 -12.11 6.19 -9.53
CA PHE A 11 -10.89 6.68 -10.20
C PHE A 11 -10.41 5.75 -11.33
N MET A 12 -11.34 5.09 -12.01
CA MET A 12 -11.09 4.70 -13.40
C MET A 12 -11.30 5.96 -14.22
N LEU A 13 -10.23 6.49 -14.80
CA LEU A 13 -10.14 7.14 -16.12
C LEU A 13 -8.99 8.16 -16.11
N PHE A 14 -7.90 7.80 -16.80
CA PHE A 14 -6.75 8.65 -17.18
C PHE A 14 -5.69 8.92 -16.11
N GLY A 15 -4.61 8.13 -16.09
CA GLY A 15 -3.41 8.51 -15.34
C GLY A 15 -2.30 7.47 -15.35
N LYS A 16 -1.21 7.78 -16.05
CA LYS A 16 -0.04 6.93 -16.28
C LYS A 16 0.79 6.72 -15.01
N LYS A 17 1.44 5.56 -14.92
CA LYS A 17 2.30 5.01 -13.85
C LYS A 17 1.55 4.31 -12.72
N LYS A 18 1.55 2.98 -12.77
CA LYS A 18 1.00 2.08 -11.77
C LYS A 18 2.08 1.75 -10.76
N TYR A 19 1.88 2.19 -9.52
CA TYR A 19 2.74 1.81 -8.41
C TYR A 19 2.32 0.43 -7.87
N SER A 20 3.31 -0.35 -7.46
CA SER A 20 3.10 -1.67 -6.89
C SER A 20 4.08 -1.93 -5.74
N PHE A 21 3.63 -2.73 -4.78
CA PHE A 21 4.37 -3.06 -3.57
C PHE A 21 3.96 -4.44 -3.06
N SER A 22 4.92 -5.20 -2.54
CA SER A 22 4.67 -6.45 -1.81
C SER A 22 5.18 -6.33 -0.38
N CYS A 23 4.40 -6.77 0.60
CA CYS A 23 4.86 -6.84 1.99
C CYS A 23 6.08 -7.76 2.15
N GLU A 24 6.20 -8.79 1.31
CA GLU A 24 7.35 -9.68 1.28
C GLU A 24 8.64 -8.97 0.85
N ASP A 25 8.55 -7.92 0.02
CA ASP A 25 9.72 -7.16 -0.45
C ASP A 25 10.46 -6.45 0.73
N ILE A 26 9.77 -6.23 1.86
CA ILE A 26 10.35 -5.63 3.08
C ILE A 26 10.61 -6.66 4.19
N GLY A 27 10.52 -7.96 3.89
CA GLY A 27 10.78 -9.04 4.85
C GLY A 27 9.60 -9.38 5.78
N MET A 28 8.40 -8.85 5.53
CA MET A 28 7.21 -9.27 6.26
C MET A 28 6.71 -10.60 5.71
N LYS A 29 6.44 -11.58 6.59
CA LYS A 29 5.87 -12.88 6.22
C LYS A 29 4.35 -12.76 5.98
N CYS A 30 3.97 -11.94 4.99
CA CYS A 30 2.59 -11.64 4.63
C CYS A 30 2.47 -11.56 3.10
N GLY A 31 1.57 -12.36 2.52
CA GLY A 31 1.33 -12.39 1.06
C GLY A 31 0.52 -11.21 0.50
N TYR A 32 0.40 -10.12 1.24
CA TYR A 32 -0.33 -8.94 0.79
C TYR A 32 0.49 -8.14 -0.21
N GLN A 33 -0.15 -7.77 -1.32
CA GLN A 33 0.44 -6.97 -2.39
C GLN A 33 -0.55 -5.92 -2.88
N VAL A 34 -0.06 -4.72 -3.14
CA VAL A 34 -0.80 -3.64 -3.78
C VAL A 34 -0.29 -3.50 -5.20
N LYS A 35 -1.20 -3.46 -6.17
CA LYS A 35 -0.88 -3.33 -7.60
C LYS A 35 -1.78 -2.27 -8.21
N GLY A 36 -1.18 -1.33 -8.96
CA GLY A 36 -1.95 -0.35 -9.70
C GLY A 36 -2.38 0.88 -8.90
N ALA A 37 -1.67 1.21 -7.82
CA ALA A 37 -1.89 2.47 -7.13
C ALA A 37 -1.52 3.64 -8.06
N SER A 38 -2.26 4.74 -7.95
CA SER A 38 -2.14 5.93 -8.82
C SER A 38 -1.02 6.87 -8.36
N SER A 39 -0.64 6.79 -7.09
CA SER A 39 0.45 7.57 -6.50
C SER A 39 1.17 6.80 -5.37
N GLU A 40 2.36 7.26 -5.00
CA GLU A 40 3.07 6.73 -3.83
C GLU A 40 2.32 7.01 -2.52
N ASP A 41 1.67 8.17 -2.41
CA ASP A 41 0.85 8.54 -1.25
C ASP A 41 -0.35 7.60 -1.05
N GLU A 42 -1.08 7.30 -2.13
CA GLU A 42 -2.18 6.34 -2.10
C GLU A 42 -1.68 4.95 -1.65
N LEU A 43 -0.57 4.51 -2.25
CA LEU A 43 0.07 3.24 -1.91
C LEU A 43 0.46 3.19 -0.43
N LEU A 44 1.07 4.27 0.09
CA LEU A 44 1.46 4.38 1.50
C LEU A 44 0.26 4.36 2.45
N GLN A 45 -0.86 5.00 2.08
CA GLN A 45 -2.08 4.94 2.89
C GLN A 45 -2.65 3.52 2.96
N ILE A 46 -2.69 2.81 1.83
CA ILE A 46 -3.14 1.42 1.78
C ILE A 46 -2.24 0.53 2.66
N ILE A 47 -0.91 0.70 2.56
CA ILE A 47 0.06 -0.07 3.36
C ILE A 47 -0.08 0.24 4.85
N LYS A 48 -0.30 1.51 5.23
CA LYS A 48 -0.56 1.92 6.64
C LYS A 48 -1.76 1.19 7.22
N ILE A 49 -2.88 1.19 6.49
CA ILE A 49 -4.11 0.51 6.91
C ILE A 49 -3.88 -0.99 7.04
N HIS A 50 -3.15 -1.60 6.09
CA HIS A 50 -2.80 -3.02 6.15
C HIS A 50 -1.92 -3.34 7.37
N ALA A 51 -0.87 -2.56 7.61
CA ALA A 51 0.04 -2.76 8.73
C ALA A 51 -0.68 -2.64 10.08
N GLU A 52 -1.56 -1.67 10.23
CA GLU A 52 -2.37 -1.51 11.44
C GLU A 52 -3.31 -2.70 11.66
N LYS A 53 -4.03 -3.13 10.62
CA LYS A 53 -5.05 -4.18 10.73
C LYS A 53 -4.50 -5.60 10.77
N ALA A 54 -3.45 -5.89 10.00
CA ALA A 54 -2.87 -7.23 9.88
C ALA A 54 -1.75 -7.49 10.89
N HIS A 55 -1.02 -6.45 11.29
CA HIS A 55 0.16 -6.57 12.15
C HIS A 55 0.05 -5.78 13.45
N GLY A 56 -1.04 -5.05 13.68
CA GLY A 56 -1.20 -4.22 14.89
C GLY A 56 -0.24 -3.03 14.96
N LEU A 57 0.44 -2.70 13.85
CA LEU A 57 1.43 -1.63 13.78
C LEU A 57 0.71 -0.28 13.73
N LYS A 58 0.40 0.28 14.91
CA LYS A 58 -0.27 1.59 15.04
C LYS A 58 0.63 2.77 14.64
N GLN A 59 1.94 2.59 14.71
CA GLN A 59 2.92 3.56 14.22
C GLN A 59 3.89 2.88 13.27
N ILE A 60 4.00 3.44 12.07
CA ILE A 60 5.02 3.07 11.12
C ILE A 60 6.19 4.03 11.31
N ASN A 61 7.31 3.51 11.81
CA ASN A 61 8.55 4.28 12.00
C ASN A 61 9.09 4.78 10.65
N GLN A 62 9.84 5.89 10.67
CA GLN A 62 10.41 6.49 9.46
C GLN A 62 11.26 5.50 8.66
N ASP A 63 12.06 4.66 9.32
CA ASP A 63 12.82 3.59 8.67
C ASP A 63 11.95 2.65 7.83
N LEU A 64 10.77 2.30 8.33
CA LEU A 64 9.86 1.41 7.61
C LEU A 64 9.20 2.13 6.43
N ILE A 65 8.91 3.43 6.55
CA ILE A 65 8.44 4.25 5.43
C ILE A 65 9.49 4.32 4.34
N GLU A 66 10.75 4.57 4.70
CA GLU A 66 11.85 4.59 3.73
C GLU A 66 12.06 3.24 3.06
N ASN A 67 11.98 2.16 3.84
CA ASN A 67 12.10 0.81 3.31
C ASN A 67 10.95 0.47 2.36
N ILE A 68 9.72 0.88 2.68
CA ILE A 68 8.58 0.78 1.76
C ILE A 68 8.89 1.54 0.48
N LYS A 69 9.26 2.83 0.57
CA LYS A 69 9.53 3.69 -0.59
C LYS A 69 10.62 3.11 -1.51
N LYS A 70 11.69 2.55 -0.93
CA LYS A 70 12.76 1.88 -1.69
C LYS A 70 12.28 0.65 -2.47
N ASN A 71 11.22 -0.01 -2.01
CA ASN A 71 10.65 -1.22 -2.61
C ASN A 71 9.40 -0.94 -3.48
N ILE A 72 8.99 0.32 -3.65
CA ILE A 72 7.89 0.67 -4.55
C ILE A 72 8.35 0.47 -6.01
N LYS A 73 7.66 -0.41 -6.72
CA LYS A 73 7.89 -0.70 -8.14
C LYS A 73 6.95 0.16 -9.00
N LYS A 74 7.52 1.02 -9.86
CA LYS A 74 6.78 1.88 -10.82
C LYS A 74 6.68 1.19 -12.18
N LYS A 75 5.48 0.99 -12.72
CA LYS A 75 5.22 0.40 -14.04
C LYS A 75 4.40 1.31 -14.94
#